data_AF-W0PDP9-F1
#
_entry.id   AF-W0PDP9-F1
#
_cell.length_a   1.000
_cell.length_b   1.000
_cell.length_c   1.000
_cell.angle_alpha   90.00
_cell.angle_beta   90.00
_cell.angle_gamma   90.00
#
_symmetry.space_group_name_H-M   'P 1'
#
loop_
_entity.id
_entity.type
_entity.pdbx_description
1 polymer ?
#
loop_
_entity_poly.entity_id
_entity_poly.type
_entity_poly.pdbx_seq_one_letter_code
_entity_poly.pdbx_strand_id
1 'polypeptide(L)'
;MKQYELPLIGPVNPPTFASEAEMSLCKSYRDAVRLSWQLKARKKMTKALAAEHAGLYPSHVSDYLHIDDNPRRRDLPMDKVRDWCLVVGNWVVLQYITRDAQLNIMEEMIAQRAA
;
A
#
# COMPACT_ATOMS: atom_id res chain seq x y z
N MET A 1 -32.43 -4.50 -29.16
CA MET A 1 -31.21 -4.43 -28.34
C MET A 1 -31.38 -5.35 -27.16
N LYS A 2 -30.49 -6.32 -26.94
CA LYS A 2 -30.52 -7.16 -25.73
C LYS A 2 -29.82 -6.41 -24.60
N GLN A 3 -30.56 -6.10 -23.54
CA GLN A 3 -30.02 -5.54 -22.30
C GLN A 3 -29.42 -6.70 -21.49
N TYR A 4 -28.13 -6.63 -21.19
CA TYR A 4 -27.46 -7.58 -20.30
C TYR A 4 -27.48 -6.99 -18.89
N GLU A 5 -28.11 -7.68 -17.95
CA GLU A 5 -28.04 -7.33 -16.53
C GLU A 5 -26.69 -7.80 -16.01
N LEU A 6 -25.81 -6.84 -15.69
CA LEU A 6 -24.57 -7.12 -14.96
C LEU A 6 -24.97 -7.45 -13.52
N PRO A 7 -24.70 -8.68 -13.03
CA PRO A 7 -24.96 -9.00 -11.64
C PRO A 7 -24.17 -8.03 -10.76
N LEU A 8 -24.82 -7.51 -9.72
CA LEU A 8 -24.17 -6.68 -8.70
C LEU A 8 -23.01 -7.49 -8.09
N ILE A 9 -21.80 -7.22 -8.58
CA ILE A 9 -20.57 -7.64 -7.93
C ILE A 9 -20.59 -6.93 -6.57
N GLY A 10 -20.58 -7.70 -5.48
CA GLY A 10 -20.73 -7.18 -4.12
C GLY A 10 -19.77 -6.03 -3.78
N PRO A 11 -19.95 -5.36 -2.63
CA PRO A 11 -19.20 -4.15 -2.30
C PRO A 11 -17.69 -4.39 -2.39
N VAL A 12 -17.01 -3.58 -3.20
CA VAL A 12 -15.54 -3.52 -3.20
C VAL A 12 -15.13 -2.80 -1.93
N ASN A 13 -14.59 -3.55 -0.97
CA ASN A 13 -14.10 -2.95 0.26
C ASN A 13 -12.92 -2.02 -0.05
N PRO A 14 -12.95 -0.75 0.38
CA PRO A 14 -11.82 0.14 0.21
C PRO A 14 -10.61 -0.37 1.01
N PRO A 15 -9.38 0.02 0.64
CA PRO A 15 -8.21 -0.33 1.43
C PRO A 15 -8.33 0.23 2.85
N THR A 16 -7.92 -0.57 3.84
CA THR A 16 -8.02 -0.19 5.24
C THR A 16 -6.82 0.63 5.70
N PHE A 17 -7.02 1.45 6.73
CA PHE A 17 -5.93 2.10 7.45
C PHE A 17 -5.36 1.14 8.51
N ALA A 18 -4.12 1.37 8.92
CA ALA A 18 -3.50 0.61 10.00
C ALA A 18 -3.65 1.38 11.31
N SER A 19 -3.65 0.67 12.42
CA SER A 19 -3.69 1.30 13.74
C SER A 19 -2.38 2.01 14.05
N GLU A 20 -2.42 2.96 14.98
CA GLU A 20 -1.22 3.67 15.45
C GLU A 20 -0.19 2.70 16.04
N ALA A 21 -0.64 1.64 16.72
CA ALA A 21 0.24 0.61 17.26
C ALA A 21 1.00 -0.13 16.15
N GLU A 22 0.32 -0.52 15.07
CA GLU A 22 0.95 -1.17 13.91
C GLU A 22 1.92 -0.21 13.20
N MET A 23 1.53 1.05 13.02
CA MET A 23 2.37 2.06 12.40
C MET A 23 3.62 2.40 13.23
N SER A 24 3.54 2.32 14.56
CA SER A 24 4.69 2.53 15.45
C SER A 24 5.81 1.49 15.29
N LEU A 25 5.48 0.32 14.73
CA LEU A 25 6.46 -0.74 14.42
C LEU A 25 7.28 -0.44 13.17
N CYS A 26 6.80 0.44 12.29
CA CYS A 26 7.49 0.82 11.07
C CYS A 26 8.55 1.89 11.36
N LYS A 27 9.83 1.47 11.39
CA LYS A 27 10.96 2.40 11.55
C LYS A 27 11.51 2.89 10.22
N SER A 28 11.29 2.12 9.16
CA SER A 28 11.74 2.42 7.80
C SER A 28 10.62 2.25 6.78
N TYR A 29 10.82 2.85 5.61
CA TYR A 29 9.94 2.64 4.44
C TYR A 29 9.76 1.15 4.12
N ARG A 30 10.84 0.39 4.22
CA ARG A 30 10.82 -1.04 3.97
C ARG A 30 10.00 -1.81 4.99
N ASP A 31 10.02 -1.39 6.26
CA ASP A 31 9.15 -1.96 7.29
C ASP A 31 7.67 -1.71 6.99
N ALA A 32 7.33 -0.52 6.49
CA ALA A 32 5.95 -0.22 6.07
C ALA A 32 5.51 -1.11 4.90
N VAL A 33 6.39 -1.35 3.91
CA VAL A 33 6.11 -2.26 2.80
C VAL A 33 5.91 -3.70 3.31
N ARG A 34 6.77 -4.19 4.20
CA ARG A 34 6.63 -5.52 4.82
C ARG A 34 5.35 -5.64 5.63
N LEU A 35 5.03 -4.64 6.46
CA LEU A 35 3.81 -4.61 7.27
C LEU A 35 2.56 -4.62 6.38
N SER A 36 2.56 -3.83 5.30
CA SER A 36 1.45 -3.81 4.33
C SER A 36 1.17 -5.19 3.74
N TRP A 37 2.23 -5.99 3.50
CA TRP A 37 2.12 -7.36 3.00
C TRP A 37 1.61 -8.35 4.05
N GLN A 38 2.00 -8.19 5.32
CA GLN A 38 1.50 -9.00 6.42
C GLN A 38 -0.01 -8.75 6.65
N LEU A 39 -0.41 -7.47 6.58
CA LEU A 39 -1.79 -7.02 6.76
C LEU A 39 -2.66 -7.14 5.50
N LYS A 40 -2.15 -7.73 4.41
CA LYS A 40 -2.90 -7.86 3.15
C LYS A 40 -4.31 -8.44 3.37
N ALA A 41 -5.28 -7.89 2.66
CA ALA A 41 -6.68 -8.31 2.71
C ALA A 41 -6.83 -9.75 2.20
N ARG A 42 -6.21 -10.06 1.04
CA ARG A 42 -6.22 -11.41 0.46
C ARG A 42 -5.06 -12.26 1.02
N LYS A 43 -5.34 -13.05 2.07
CA LYS A 43 -4.31 -13.86 2.76
C LYS A 43 -3.56 -14.86 1.88
N LYS A 44 -4.22 -15.44 0.87
CA LYS A 44 -3.63 -16.39 -0.09
C LYS A 44 -3.04 -15.73 -1.35
N MET A 45 -2.88 -14.40 -1.38
CA MET A 45 -2.28 -13.71 -2.52
C MET A 45 -0.78 -14.02 -2.60
N THR A 46 -0.32 -14.42 -3.78
CA THR A 46 1.10 -14.70 -4.05
C THR A 46 1.83 -13.42 -4.44
N LYS A 47 3.15 -13.39 -4.27
CA LYS A 47 3.99 -12.25 -4.69
C LYS A 47 3.90 -11.99 -6.20
N ALA A 48 3.82 -13.05 -7.01
CA ALA A 48 3.67 -12.95 -8.46
C ALA A 48 2.36 -12.25 -8.85
N LEU A 49 1.25 -12.62 -8.20
CA LEU A 49 -0.05 -12.01 -8.46
C LEU A 49 -0.08 -10.54 -8.01
N ALA A 50 0.53 -10.23 -6.86
CA ALA A 50 0.65 -8.85 -6.41
C ALA A 50 1.51 -8.01 -7.37
N ALA A 51 2.58 -8.60 -7.91
CA ALA A 51 3.43 -7.94 -8.89
C ALA A 51 2.66 -7.62 -10.18
N GLU A 52 1.93 -8.61 -10.71
CA GLU A 52 1.11 -8.45 -11.91
C GLU A 52 0.08 -7.33 -11.74
N HIS A 53 -0.70 -7.36 -10.67
CA HIS A 53 -1.74 -6.35 -10.45
C HIS A 53 -1.20 -4.95 -10.13
N ALA A 54 -0.04 -4.85 -9.48
CA ALA A 54 0.59 -3.56 -9.18
C ALA A 54 1.51 -3.06 -10.32
N GLY A 55 1.61 -3.80 -11.43
CA GLY A 55 2.50 -3.44 -12.55
C GLY A 55 3.98 -3.43 -12.15
N LEU A 56 4.39 -4.38 -11.30
CA LEU A 56 5.76 -4.59 -10.82
C LEU A 56 6.36 -5.85 -11.44
N TYR A 57 7.69 -5.90 -11.48
CA TYR A 57 8.39 -7.12 -11.91
C TYR A 57 8.39 -8.17 -10.79
N PRO A 58 7.95 -9.42 -11.02
CA PRO A 58 7.80 -10.42 -9.97
C PRO A 58 9.07 -10.72 -9.15
N SER A 59 10.25 -10.71 -9.78
CA SER A 59 11.51 -10.94 -9.06
C SER A 59 11.83 -9.83 -8.06
N HIS A 60 11.49 -8.57 -8.38
CA HIS A 60 11.78 -7.42 -7.52
C HIS A 60 10.87 -7.39 -6.27
N VAL A 61 9.65 -7.91 -6.35
CA VAL A 61 8.74 -7.98 -5.20
C VAL A 61 9.34 -8.80 -4.05
N SER A 62 10.16 -9.80 -4.36
CA SER A 62 10.88 -10.55 -3.33
C SER A 62 11.93 -9.72 -2.61
N ASP A 63 12.57 -8.77 -3.30
CA ASP A 63 13.54 -7.85 -2.69
C ASP A 63 12.86 -6.83 -1.78
N TYR A 64 11.71 -6.30 -2.19
CA TYR A 64 10.92 -5.33 -1.41
C TYR A 64 10.47 -5.94 -0.07
N LEU A 65 10.12 -7.23 -0.10
CA LEU A 65 9.56 -7.97 1.04
C LEU A 65 10.59 -8.80 1.80
N HIS A 66 11.87 -8.70 1.43
CA HIS A 66 12.89 -9.49 2.11
C HIS A 66 13.10 -9.01 3.54
N ILE A 67 13.47 -9.90 4.47
CA ILE A 67 13.58 -9.59 5.90
C ILE A 67 14.82 -8.76 6.28
N ASP A 68 15.91 -8.87 5.51
CA ASP A 68 17.12 -8.07 5.71
C ASP A 68 17.01 -6.70 5.00
N ASP A 69 17.83 -5.75 5.47
CA ASP A 69 17.92 -4.39 4.92
C ASP A 69 19.19 -4.21 4.09
N ASN A 70 19.55 -5.23 3.30
CA ASN A 70 20.74 -5.16 2.46
C ASN A 70 20.61 -4.01 1.43
N PRO A 71 21.56 -3.04 1.38
CA PRO A 71 21.48 -1.89 0.47
C PRO A 71 21.40 -2.23 -1.02
N ARG A 72 21.79 -3.45 -1.41
CA ARG A 72 21.68 -3.91 -2.81
C ARG A 72 20.26 -4.29 -3.20
N ARG A 73 19.35 -4.42 -2.25
CA ARG A 73 17.96 -4.75 -2.52
C ARG A 73 17.20 -3.53 -2.95
N ARG A 74 16.37 -3.72 -3.97
CA ARG A 74 15.49 -2.68 -4.46
C ARG A 74 14.43 -2.35 -3.42
N ASP A 75 13.99 -1.11 -3.40
CA ASP A 75 12.81 -0.67 -2.68
C ASP A 75 11.60 -0.61 -3.62
N LEU A 76 10.40 -0.60 -3.03
CA LEU A 76 9.17 -0.38 -3.79
C LEU A 76 9.23 1.00 -4.47
N PRO A 77 9.05 1.10 -5.80
CA PRO A 77 9.06 2.38 -6.49
C PRO A 77 7.92 3.29 -6.02
N MET A 78 8.20 4.57 -5.78
CA MET A 78 7.22 5.54 -5.27
C MET A 78 6.03 5.73 -6.21
N ASP A 79 6.24 5.68 -7.52
CA ASP A 79 5.19 5.74 -8.54
C ASP A 79 4.22 4.54 -8.48
N LYS A 80 4.62 3.44 -7.84
CA LYS A 80 3.84 2.21 -7.69
C LYS A 80 3.20 2.04 -6.32
N VAL A 81 3.45 2.96 -5.38
CA VAL A 81 2.93 2.87 -4.01
C VAL A 81 1.40 2.83 -3.98
N ARG A 82 0.73 3.66 -4.78
CA ARG A 82 -0.73 3.70 -4.83
C ARG A 82 -1.31 2.37 -5.31
N ASP A 83 -0.79 1.86 -6.42
CA ASP A 83 -1.22 0.58 -7.00
C ASP A 83 -0.96 -0.58 -6.05
N TRP A 84 0.22 -0.58 -5.40
CA TRP A 84 0.55 -1.54 -4.36
C TRP A 84 -0.47 -1.53 -3.22
N CYS A 85 -0.79 -0.36 -2.65
CA CYS A 85 -1.77 -0.22 -1.57
C CYS A 85 -3.16 -0.73 -1.97
N LEU A 86 -3.61 -0.45 -3.20
CA LEU A 86 -4.87 -0.97 -3.74
C LEU A 86 -4.86 -2.49 -3.83
N VAL A 87 -3.75 -3.08 -4.28
CA VAL A 87 -3.59 -4.53 -4.44
C VAL A 87 -3.50 -5.27 -3.10
N VAL A 88 -2.70 -4.76 -2.15
CA VAL A 88 -2.61 -5.36 -0.81
C VAL A 88 -3.86 -5.10 0.03
N GLY A 89 -4.63 -4.06 -0.30
CA GLY A 89 -5.87 -3.71 0.38
C GLY A 89 -5.67 -2.94 1.68
N ASN A 90 -4.55 -2.22 1.83
CA ASN A 90 -4.33 -1.31 2.95
C ASN A 90 -3.44 -0.12 2.57
N TRP A 91 -3.59 0.98 3.31
CA TRP A 91 -2.88 2.25 3.09
C TRP A 91 -1.58 2.37 3.90
N VAL A 92 -1.02 1.28 4.43
CA VAL A 92 0.13 1.30 5.36
C VAL A 92 1.31 2.10 4.79
N VAL A 93 1.69 1.84 3.54
CA VAL A 93 2.84 2.51 2.91
C VAL A 93 2.62 4.02 2.77
N LEU A 94 1.42 4.43 2.34
CA LEU A 94 1.07 5.85 2.23
C LEU A 94 0.95 6.55 3.59
N GLN A 95 0.41 5.86 4.60
CA GLN A 95 0.38 6.37 5.97
C GLN A 95 1.79 6.61 6.49
N TYR A 96 2.73 5.68 6.24
CA TYR A 96 4.13 5.85 6.63
C TYR A 96 4.75 7.06 5.95
N ILE A 97 4.65 7.18 4.62
CA ILE A 97 5.20 8.32 3.87
C ILE A 97 4.64 9.65 4.40
N THR A 98 3.32 9.71 4.63
CA THR A 98 2.66 10.92 5.14
C THR A 98 3.20 11.32 6.52
N ARG A 99 3.34 10.34 7.42
CA ARG A 99 3.87 10.54 8.77
C ARG A 99 5.34 10.94 8.75
N ASP A 100 6.15 10.27 7.94
CA ASP A 100 7.59 10.52 7.81
C ASP A 100 7.86 11.93 7.27
N ALA A 101 7.07 12.37 6.29
CA ALA A 101 7.12 13.73 5.77
C ALA A 101 6.60 14.79 6.77
N GLN A 102 6.15 14.38 7.97
CA GLN A 102 5.48 15.23 8.96
C GLN A 102 4.32 16.05 8.36
N LEU A 103 3.73 15.55 7.28
CA LEU A 103 2.61 16.20 6.62
C LEU A 103 1.36 15.89 7.44
N ASN A 104 1.00 16.81 8.32
CA ASN A 104 -0.37 16.88 8.82
C ASN A 104 -1.24 17.37 7.66
N ILE A 105 -1.67 16.44 6.79
CA ILE A 105 -2.54 16.74 5.63
C ILE A 105 -3.75 17.59 6.06
N MET A 106 -4.25 17.39 7.29
CA MET A 106 -5.32 18.20 7.85
C MET A 106 -4.92 19.66 8.15
N GLU A 107 -3.70 19.91 8.63
CA GLU A 107 -3.19 21.27 8.86
C GLU A 107 -3.01 22.03 7.55
N GLU A 108 -2.48 21.37 6.52
CA GLU A 108 -2.34 21.95 5.18
C GLU A 108 -3.71 22.28 4.55
N MET A 109 -4.69 21.39 4.68
CA MET A 109 -6.06 21.65 4.22
C MET A 109 -6.75 22.79 4.97
N ILE A 110 -6.51 22.93 6.28
CA ILE A 110 -7.04 24.07 7.06
C ILE A 110 -6.36 25.37 6.60
N ALA A 111 -5.04 25.37 6.43
CA ALA A 111 -4.29 26.54 5.97
C ALA A 111 -4.74 27.00 4.57
N GLN A 112 -4.99 26.07 3.64
CA GLN A 112 -5.48 26.38 2.30
C GLN A 112 -6.93 26.90 2.28
N ARG A 113 -7.77 26.52 3.23
CA ARG A 113 -9.14 27.05 3.36
C ARG A 113 -9.22 28.40 4.07
N ALA A 114 -8.20 28.72 4.88
CA ALA A 114 -8.11 29.97 5.63
C ALA A 114 -7.41 31.10 4.85
N ALA A 115 -6.76 30.78 3.72
CA ALA A 115 -6.17 31.72 2.77
C ALA A 115 -7.17 32.10 1.67
#